data_AF-B6ERH3-F1
#
_entry.id   AF-B6ERH3-F1
#
_cell.length_a   1.000
_cell.length_b   1.000
_cell.length_c   1.000
_cell.angle_alpha   90.00
_cell.angle_beta   90.00
_cell.angle_gamma   90.00
#
_symmetry.space_group_name_H-M   'P 1'
#
loop_
_entity.id
_entity.type
_entity.pdbx_description
1 polymer ?
#
loop_
_entity_poly.entity_id
_entity_poly.type
_entity_poly.pdbx_seq_one_letter_code
_entity_poly.pdbx_strand_id
1 'polypeptide(L)' 'MIGWKILCALDDKEVVCEVVGQVTGDGVTYGIPVYHNGYIRMVNFRFDAEIKVIERK' A
#
# COMPACT_ATOMS: atom_id res chain seq x y z
N MET A 1 8.34 -2.31 7.25
CA MET A 1 7.62 -3.18 6.28
C MET A 1 8.01 -2.78 4.86
N ILE A 2 9.30 -2.90 4.49
CA ILE A 2 9.78 -2.52 3.15
C ILE A 2 10.02 -3.83 2.39
N GLY A 3 9.62 -3.90 1.11
CA GLY A 3 9.76 -5.07 0.23
C GLY A 3 8.57 -6.03 0.21
N TRP A 4 7.41 -5.66 0.77
CA TRP A 4 6.18 -6.46 0.76
C TRP A 4 5.34 -6.14 -0.46
N LYS A 5 4.58 -7.12 -0.99
CA LYS A 5 3.59 -6.86 -2.05
C LYS A 5 2.18 -6.85 -1.48
N ILE A 6 1.42 -5.82 -1.84
CA ILE A 6 0.03 -5.64 -1.43
C ILE A 6 -0.88 -5.48 -2.65
N LEU A 7 -2.15 -5.88 -2.53
CA LEU A 7 -3.18 -5.42 -3.44
C LEU A 7 -3.65 -4.04 -3.00
N CYS A 8 -3.60 -3.06 -3.89
CA CYS A 8 -4.03 -1.71 -3.60
C CYS A 8 -4.94 -1.17 -4.71
N ALA A 9 -5.98 -0.41 -4.36
CA ALA A 9 -6.83 0.27 -5.33
C ALA A 9 -6.15 1.57 -5.78
N LEU A 10 -5.68 1.62 -7.02
CA LEU A 10 -5.16 2.83 -7.67
C LEU A 10 -6.06 3.18 -8.84
N ASP A 11 -6.55 4.42 -8.88
CA ASP A 11 -7.40 4.93 -9.96
C ASP A 11 -8.60 3.99 -10.26
N ASP A 12 -9.31 3.57 -9.21
CA ASP A 12 -10.43 2.61 -9.22
C ASP A 12 -10.11 1.21 -9.77
N LYS A 13 -8.83 0.85 -9.85
CA LYS A 13 -8.36 -0.49 -10.25
C LYS A 13 -7.57 -1.15 -9.15
N GLU A 14 -7.84 -2.43 -8.89
CA GLU A 14 -7.00 -3.25 -8.05
C GLU A 14 -5.71 -3.61 -8.77
N VAL A 15 -4.57 -3.24 -8.18
CA VAL A 15 -3.25 -3.52 -8.72
C VAL A 15 -2.30 -4.00 -7.63
N VAL A 16 -1.26 -4.74 -8.02
CA VAL A 16 -0.22 -5.18 -7.10
C VAL A 16 0.85 -4.10 -6.98
N CYS A 17 1.16 -3.75 -5.74
CA CYS A 17 2.01 -2.63 -5.36
C CYS A 17 3.11 -3.14 -4.42
N GLU A 18 4.35 -2.67 -4.59
CA GLU A 18 5.44 -2.99 -3.65
C GLU A 18 5.59 -1.88 -2.62
N VAL A 19 5.63 -2.24 -1.34
CA VAL A 19 5.84 -1.27 -0.26
C VAL A 19 7.31 -0.87 -0.22
N VAL A 20 7.60 0.41 -0.48
CA VAL A 20 8.98 0.91 -0.61
C VAL A 20 9.40 1.85 0.52
N GLY A 21 8.58 2.02 1.55
CA GLY A 21 8.91 2.89 2.66
C GLY A 21 8.15 2.60 3.93
N GLN A 22 8.29 3.52 4.88
CA GLN A 22 7.67 3.41 6.18
C GLN A 22 6.19 3.81 6.11
N VAL A 23 5.36 3.04 6.80
CA VAL A 23 3.95 3.37 7.01
C VAL A 23 3.88 4.51 8.01
N THR A 24 3.20 5.59 7.64
CA THR A 24 2.92 6.72 8.52
C THR A 24 1.41 6.80 8.74
N GLY A 25 0.95 7.26 9.89
CA GLY A 25 -0.48 7.36 10.15
C GLY A 25 -0.82 7.91 11.52
N ASP A 26 -2.09 8.28 11.67
CA ASP A 26 -2.65 8.86 12.89
C ASP A 26 -3.43 7.84 13.74
N GLY A 27 -3.41 6.55 13.35
CA GLY A 27 -4.16 5.48 14.00
C GLY A 27 -5.53 5.19 13.38
N VAL A 28 -6.04 6.10 12.56
CA VAL A 28 -7.29 5.92 11.79
C VAL A 28 -6.97 5.73 10.32
N THR A 29 -6.09 6.56 9.80
CA THR A 29 -5.61 6.54 8.43
C THR A 29 -4.11 6.34 8.41
N TYR A 30 -3.66 5.48 7.51
CA TYR A 30 -2.26 5.18 7.30
C TYR A 30 -1.92 5.42 5.84
N GLY A 31 -0.84 6.14 5.59
CA GLY A 31 -0.20 6.30 4.30
C GLY A 31 0.93 5.29 4.15
N ILE A 32 0.90 4.50 3.08
CA ILE A 32 2.00 3.66 2.64
C ILE A 32 2.54 4.20 1.30
N PRO A 33 3.85 4.50 1.21
CA PRO A 33 4.50 4.69 -0.08
C PRO A 33 4.64 3.34 -0.79
N VAL A 34 4.02 3.24 -1.97
CA VAL A 34 4.10 2.06 -2.82
C VAL A 34 4.75 2.39 -4.16
N TYR A 35 5.49 1.44 -4.71
CA TYR A 35 5.98 1.48 -6.08
C TYR A 35 5.05 0.68 -6.99
N HIS A 36 4.66 1.31 -8.10
CA HIS A 36 3.85 0.69 -9.15
C HIS A 36 4.22 1.31 -10.51
N ASN A 37 4.53 0.45 -11.50
CA ASN A 37 4.80 0.83 -12.89
C ASN A 37 5.81 1.99 -13.08
N GLY A 38 6.92 2.02 -12.33
CA GLY A 38 7.94 3.06 -12.49
C GLY A 38 7.76 4.30 -11.60
N TYR A 39 6.65 4.39 -10.87
CA TYR A 39 6.33 5.55 -10.05
C TYR A 39 6.10 5.17 -8.59
N ILE A 40 6.43 6.09 -7.67
CA ILE A 40 6.08 5.98 -6.25
C ILE A 40 4.80 6.77 -6.01
N ARG A 41 3.82 6.16 -5.35
CA ARG A 41 2.56 6.81 -4.94
C ARG A 41 2.30 6.58 -3.46
N MET A 42 1.64 7.53 -2.82
CA MET A 42 1.11 7.35 -1.47
C MET A 42 -0.28 6.74 -1.54
N VAL A 43 -0.46 5.57 -0.92
CA VAL A 43 -1.76 4.92 -0.77
C VAL A 43 -2.22 5.11 0.67
N ASN A 44 -3.42 5.68 0.83
CA ASN A 44 -4.04 5.84 2.14
C ASN A 44 -5.06 4.72 2.36
N PHE A 45 -5.02 4.10 3.52
CA PHE A 45 -5.99 3.11 3.95
C PHE A 45 -6.42 3.40 5.38
N ARG A 46 -7.63 2.96 5.70
CA ARG A 46 -8.12 2.92 7.07
C ARG A 46 -7.88 1.54 7.67
N PHE A 47 -7.79 1.44 8.99
CA PHE A 47 -7.56 0.16 9.67
C PHE A 47 -8.65 -0.89 9.39
N ASP A 48 -9.86 -0.44 9.05
CA ASP A 48 -11.01 -1.27 8.66
C ASP A 48 -11.04 -1.60 7.16
N ALA A 49 -10.13 -1.04 6.35
CA ALA A 49 -10.03 -1.38 4.94
C ALA A 49 -9.37 -2.76 4.80
N GLU A 50 -9.99 -3.67 4.05
CA GLU A 50 -9.41 -4.98 3.73
C GLU A 50 -8.12 -4.82 2.91
N ILE A 51 -6.97 -4.78 3.58
CA ILE A 51 -5.68 -4.90 2.90
C ILE A 51 -5.43 -6.38 2.64
N LYS A 52 -5.63 -6.83 1.41
CA LYS A 52 -5.25 -8.17 0.98
C LYS A 52 -3.74 -8.19 0.74
N VAL A 53 -2.98 -8.66 1.72
CA VAL A 53 -1.55 -8.94 1.58
C VAL A 53 -1.39 -10.19 0.72
N ILE A 54 -0.73 -10.07 -0.44
CA ILE A 54 -0.62 -11.17 -1.41
C ILE A 54 0.68 -11.96 -1.22
N GLU A 55 1.77 -11.32 -0.80
CA GLU A 55 3.06 -12.00 -0.65
C GLU A 55 3.92 -11.33 0.42
N ARG A 56 4.43 -12.14 1.36
CA ARG A 56 5.40 -11.75 2.39
C ARG A 56 6.75 -12.35 2.00
N LYS A 57 7.69 -11.52 1.58
CA LYS A 57 9.10 -11.92 1.45
C LYS A 57 9.83 -11.75 2.78
#